data_AF-A0A4P6MUH0-F1
#
_entry.id   AF-A0A4P6MUH0-F1
#
_cell.length_a   1.000
_cell.length_b   1.000
_cell.length_c   1.000
_cell.angle_alpha   90.00
_cell.angle_beta   90.00
_cell.angle_gamma   90.00
#
_symmetry.space_group_name_H-M   'P 1'
#
loop_
_entity.id
_entity.type
_entity.pdbx_description
1 polymer ?
#
loop_
_entity_poly.entity_id
_entity_poly.type
_entity_poly.pdbx_seq_one_letter_code
_entity_poly.pdbx_strand_id
1 'polypeptide(L)'
;MDGSGLSLEVRIAIMTVVLVILAILLSVAFVALAVGAEMWGMLAGVPVAILGGVLVLVGRRRRLASDGGRIGVSVLGGVLVVGSTWVAFMTNNAIIA
;
A
#
# COMPACT_ATOMS: atom_id res chain seq x y z
N MET A 1 -11.24 23.99 21.70
CA MET A 1 -10.82 22.97 20.71
C MET A 1 -9.51 22.40 21.22
N ASP A 2 -9.55 21.24 21.85
CA ASP A 2 -8.37 20.65 22.48
C ASP A 2 -7.33 20.26 21.42
N GLY A 3 -6.06 20.57 21.67
CA GLY A 3 -4.94 20.32 20.75
C GLY A 3 -4.70 18.84 20.39
N SER A 4 -5.51 17.92 20.92
CA SER A 4 -5.48 16.48 20.59
C SER A 4 -6.00 16.17 19.19
N GLY A 5 -6.94 16.96 18.65
CA GLY A 5 -7.52 16.76 17.32
C GLY A 5 -6.52 16.96 16.18
N LEU A 6 -5.69 18.01 16.28
CA LEU A 6 -4.61 18.30 15.33
C LEU A 6 -3.57 17.16 15.30
N SER A 7 -3.30 16.52 16.44
CA SER A 7 -2.33 15.41 16.51
C SER A 7 -2.81 14.17 15.74
N LEU A 8 -4.10 13.85 15.80
CA LEU A 8 -4.63 12.65 15.14
C LEU A 8 -4.64 12.80 13.61
N GLU A 9 -5.08 13.96 13.12
CA GLU A 9 -5.16 14.22 11.68
C GLU A 9 -3.77 14.24 11.02
N VAL A 10 -2.79 14.86 11.69
CA VAL A 10 -1.38 14.83 11.27
C VAL A 10 -0.83 13.40 11.23
N ARG A 11 -1.09 12.57 12.25
CA ARG A 11 -0.66 11.16 12.25
C ARG A 11 -1.25 10.38 11.08
N ILE A 12 -2.54 10.56 10.79
CA ILE A 12 -3.20 9.87 9.67
C ILE A 12 -2.63 10.34 8.34
N ALA A 13 -2.37 11.63 8.18
CA ALA A 13 -1.74 12.17 6.98
C ALA A 13 -0.34 11.56 6.78
N ILE A 14 0.49 11.53 7.83
CA ILE A 14 1.82 10.91 7.79
C ILE A 14 1.71 9.43 7.40
N MET A 15 0.83 8.66 8.06
CA MET A 15 0.66 7.23 7.77
C MET A 15 0.18 6.99 6.33
N THR A 16 -0.72 7.84 5.82
CA THR A 16 -1.15 7.77 4.42
C THR A 16 0.04 7.97 3.48
N VAL A 17 0.85 9.00 3.71
CA VAL A 17 2.04 9.30 2.89
C VAL A 17 3.03 8.15 2.94
N VAL A 18 3.33 7.64 4.13
CA VAL A 18 4.24 6.50 4.33
C VAL A 18 3.76 5.27 3.55
N LEU A 19 2.48 4.92 3.64
CA LEU A 19 1.93 3.75 2.93
C LEU A 19 1.97 3.92 1.41
N VAL A 20 1.72 5.13 0.90
CA VAL A 20 1.79 5.41 -0.54
C VAL A 20 3.24 5.34 -1.03
N ILE A 21 4.19 5.90 -0.28
CA ILE A 21 5.62 5.79 -0.59
C ILE A 21 6.05 4.32 -0.58
N LEU A 22 5.63 3.54 0.43
CA LEU A 22 5.91 2.11 0.49
C LEU A 22 5.36 1.35 -0.72
N ALA A 23 4.13 1.65 -1.14
CA ALA A 23 3.55 1.04 -2.34
C ALA A 23 4.41 1.30 -3.59
N ILE A 24 4.93 2.53 -3.75
CA ILE A 24 5.81 2.90 -4.86
C ILE A 24 7.15 2.17 -4.75
N LEU A 25 7.80 2.23 -3.59
CA LEU A 25 9.10 1.59 -3.37
C LEU A 25 9.03 0.08 -3.59
N LEU A 26 7.99 -0.60 -3.08
CA LEU A 26 7.77 -2.02 -3.31
C LEU A 26 7.54 -2.33 -4.79
N SER A 27 6.72 -1.53 -5.48
CA SER A 27 6.50 -1.73 -6.92
C SER A 27 7.80 -1.62 -7.71
N VAL A 28 8.64 -0.63 -7.42
CA VAL A 28 9.97 -0.47 -8.03
C VAL A 28 10.87 -1.65 -7.68
N ALA A 29 10.90 -2.07 -6.41
CA ALA A 29 11.71 -3.20 -5.97
C ALA A 29 11.31 -4.51 -6.65
N PHE A 30 10.01 -4.78 -6.80
CA PHE A 30 9.52 -5.97 -7.49
C PHE A 30 9.88 -5.97 -8.98
N VAL A 31 9.78 -4.84 -9.66
CA VAL A 31 10.23 -4.71 -11.05
C VAL A 31 11.75 -4.90 -11.15
N ALA A 32 12.52 -4.31 -10.23
CA ALA A 32 13.98 -4.47 -10.20
C ALA A 32 14.40 -5.93 -9.97
N LEU A 33 13.72 -6.66 -9.06
CA LEU A 33 13.99 -8.08 -8.82
C LEU A 33 13.56 -8.95 -10.01
N ALA A 34 12.42 -8.64 -10.65
CA ALA A 34 11.95 -9.38 -11.82
C ALA A 34 12.97 -9.34 -12.97
N VAL A 35 13.54 -8.17 -13.23
CA VAL A 35 14.51 -7.97 -14.32
C VAL A 35 15.93 -8.34 -13.91
N GLY A 36 16.35 -7.96 -12.70
CA GLY A 36 17.74 -8.11 -12.25
C GLY A 36 18.10 -9.51 -11.76
N ALA A 37 17.12 -10.31 -11.32
CA ALA A 37 17.33 -11.66 -10.82
C ALA A 37 16.50 -12.72 -11.57
N GLU A 38 15.92 -12.36 -12.73
CA GLU A 38 15.03 -13.21 -13.54
C GLU A 38 13.81 -13.76 -12.77
N MET A 39 13.41 -13.07 -11.70
CA MET A 39 12.30 -13.47 -10.82
C MET A 39 10.96 -12.96 -11.35
N TRP A 40 10.55 -13.38 -12.55
CA TRP A 40 9.39 -12.82 -13.25
C TRP A 40 8.08 -12.87 -12.45
N GLY A 41 7.92 -13.83 -11.52
CA GLY A 41 6.75 -13.90 -10.64
C GLY A 41 6.62 -12.72 -9.66
N MET A 42 7.69 -11.97 -9.42
CA MET A 42 7.66 -10.75 -8.61
C MET A 42 6.71 -9.69 -9.17
N LEU A 43 6.49 -9.68 -10.49
CA LEU A 43 5.58 -8.74 -11.14
C LEU A 43 4.13 -8.88 -10.66
N ALA A 44 3.73 -10.03 -10.11
CA ALA A 44 2.40 -10.21 -9.54
C ALA A 44 2.15 -9.34 -8.30
N GLY A 45 3.20 -8.95 -7.57
CA GLY A 45 3.07 -8.03 -6.44
C GLY A 45 2.78 -6.59 -6.85
N VAL A 46 3.24 -6.17 -8.03
CA VAL A 46 3.10 -4.79 -8.53
C VAL A 46 1.63 -4.32 -8.59
N PRO A 47 0.70 -5.03 -9.27
CA PRO A 47 -0.70 -4.58 -9.32
C PRO A 47 -1.33 -4.51 -7.93
N VAL A 48 -0.97 -5.41 -7.01
CA VAL A 48 -1.49 -5.45 -5.63
C VAL A 48 -0.98 -4.26 -4.82
N ALA A 49 0.31 -3.92 -4.92
CA ALA A 49 0.91 -2.76 -4.27
C ALA A 49 0.26 -1.46 -4.76
N ILE A 50 0.09 -1.32 -6.09
CA ILE A 50 -0.55 -0.16 -6.71
C ILE A 50 -2.00 -0.02 -6.24
N LEU A 51 -2.79 -1.11 -6.29
CA LEU A 51 -4.17 -1.12 -5.78
C LEU A 51 -4.24 -0.72 -4.31
N GLY A 52 -3.33 -1.25 -3.48
CA GLY A 52 -3.22 -0.89 -2.07
C GLY A 52 -2.98 0.61 -1.87
N GLY A 53 -2.00 1.18 -2.58
CA GLY A 53 -1.72 2.62 -2.54
C GLY A 53 -2.90 3.48 -2.98
N VAL A 54 -3.60 3.09 -4.05
CA VAL A 54 -4.81 3.76 -4.52
C VAL A 54 -5.92 3.72 -3.46
N LEU A 55 -6.15 2.57 -2.83
CA LEU A 55 -7.15 2.45 -1.76
C LEU A 55 -6.80 3.28 -0.52
N VAL A 56 -5.52 3.40 -0.17
CA VAL A 56 -5.09 4.32 0.90
C VAL A 56 -5.49 5.77 0.58
N LEU A 57 -5.25 6.22 -0.65
CA LEU A 57 -5.62 7.57 -1.10
C LEU A 57 -7.15 7.77 -1.14
N VAL A 58 -7.89 6.79 -1.66
CA VAL A 58 -9.36 6.82 -1.71
C VAL A 58 -9.94 6.82 -0.29
N GLY A 59 -9.39 6.01 0.61
CA GLY A 59 -9.78 5.97 2.02
C GLY A 59 -9.57 7.30 2.72
N ARG A 60 -8.42 7.96 2.49
CA ARG A 60 -8.16 9.31 3.01
C ARG A 60 -9.17 10.33 2.47
N ARG A 61 -9.44 10.34 1.16
CA ARG A 61 -10.43 11.25 0.55
C ARG A 61 -11.83 11.02 1.12
N ARG A 62 -12.25 9.77 1.26
CA ARG A 62 -13.55 9.42 1.84
C ARG A 62 -13.67 9.82 3.30
N ARG A 63 -12.59 9.69 4.08
CA ARG A 63 -12.53 10.14 5.48
C ARG A 63 -12.73 11.64 5.59
N LEU A 64 -12.03 12.42 4.76
CA LEU A 64 -12.15 13.88 4.72
C LEU A 64 -13.57 14.32 4.31
N ALA A 65 -14.21 13.59 3.41
CA ALA A 65 -15.58 13.86 2.98
C ALA A 65 -16.66 13.44 4.01
N SER A 66 -16.30 12.67 5.04
CA SER A 66 -17.24 12.12 6.02
C SER A 66 -16.90 12.52 7.46
N ASP A 67 -16.22 13.66 7.65
CA ASP A 67 -15.77 14.16 8.97
C ASP A 67 -15.11 13.10 9.86
N GLY A 68 -14.28 12.24 9.27
CA GLY A 68 -13.51 11.24 10.02
C GLY A 68 -14.14 9.84 10.13
N GLY A 69 -15.41 9.66 9.76
CA GLY A 69 -16.17 8.43 10.04
C GLY A 69 -15.76 7.15 9.28
N ARG A 70 -15.06 7.25 8.14
CA ARG A 70 -14.80 6.09 7.26
C ARG A 70 -13.30 5.78 7.11
N ILE A 71 -12.82 4.74 7.83
CA ILE A 71 -11.40 4.34 7.87
C ILE A 71 -11.13 3.00 7.16
N GLY A 72 -12.15 2.16 6.98
CA GLY A 72 -11.95 0.77 6.50
C GLY A 72 -11.25 0.66 5.14
N VAL A 73 -11.46 1.61 4.23
CA VAL A 73 -10.85 1.59 2.89
C VAL A 73 -9.34 1.83 2.94
N SER A 74 -8.87 2.76 3.80
CA SER A 74 -7.44 3.02 3.94
C SER A 74 -6.72 1.89 4.68
N VAL A 75 -7.38 1.23 5.63
CA VAL A 75 -6.85 0.02 6.29
C VAL A 75 -6.70 -1.12 5.29
N LEU A 76 -7.74 -1.38 4.48
CA LEU A 76 -7.68 -2.37 3.42
C LEU A 76 -6.55 -2.08 2.43
N GLY A 77 -6.39 -0.80 2.06
CA GLY A 77 -5.27 -0.37 1.22
C GLY A 77 -3.91 -0.71 1.84
N GLY A 78 -3.70 -0.41 3.13
CA GLY A 78 -2.48 -0.78 3.84
C GLY A 78 -2.23 -2.29 3.88
N VAL A 79 -3.27 -3.10 4.10
CA VAL A 79 -3.19 -4.57 4.06
C VAL A 79 -2.76 -5.07 2.68
N LEU A 80 -3.30 -4.50 1.59
CA LEU A 80 -2.89 -4.88 0.23
C LEU A 80 -1.44 -4.48 -0.06
N VAL A 81 -0.98 -3.31 0.39
CA VAL A 81 0.43 -2.90 0.24
C VAL A 81 1.35 -3.93 0.87
N VAL A 82 1.06 -4.38 2.10
CA VAL A 82 1.88 -5.41 2.77
C VAL A 82 1.70 -6.79 2.12
N GLY A 83 0.46 -7.15 1.77
CA GLY A 83 0.11 -8.42 1.13
C GLY A 83 0.72 -8.59 -0.26
N SER A 84 1.05 -7.49 -0.94
CA SER A 84 1.74 -7.52 -2.24
C SER A 84 3.06 -8.29 -2.20
N THR A 85 3.79 -8.20 -1.08
CA THR A 85 5.03 -8.94 -0.85
C THR A 85 4.77 -10.44 -0.84
N TRP A 86 3.74 -10.88 -0.13
CA TRP A 86 3.36 -12.30 -0.10
C TRP A 86 2.98 -12.81 -1.49
N VAL A 87 2.18 -12.04 -2.23
CA VAL A 87 1.78 -12.38 -3.62
C VAL A 87 2.99 -12.49 -4.53
N ALA A 88 3.93 -11.54 -4.45
CA ALA A 88 5.15 -11.55 -5.26
C ALA A 88 5.97 -12.82 -5.02
N PHE A 89 6.28 -13.13 -3.76
CA PHE A 89 7.09 -14.29 -3.41
C PHE A 89 6.39 -15.62 -3.72
N MET A 90 5.10 -15.75 -3.40
CA MET A 90 4.36 -16.99 -3.68
C MET A 90 4.24 -17.26 -5.18
N THR A 91 3.94 -16.24 -5.97
CA THR A 91 3.84 -16.39 -7.43
C THR A 91 5.20 -16.75 -8.02
N ASN A 92 6.28 -16.11 -7.55
CA ASN A 92 7.62 -16.44 -8.01
C ASN A 92 8.02 -17.87 -7.65
N ASN A 93 7.75 -18.31 -6.42
CA ASN A 93 8.03 -19.69 -5.99
C ASN A 93 7.24 -20.71 -6.82
N ALA A 94 5.99 -20.41 -7.16
CA ALA A 94 5.15 -21.28 -7.98
C ALA A 94 5.60 -21.37 -9.45
N ILE A 95 6.34 -20.38 -9.96
CA ILE A 95 6.89 -20.38 -11.32
C ILE A 95 8.22 -21.15 -11.38
N ILE A 96 9.02 -21.10 -10.31
CA ILE A 96 10.34 -21.73 -10.24
C ILE A 96 10.25 -23.22 -9.85
N ALA A 97 9.21 -23.61 -9.11
CA ALA A 97 8.93 -25.00 -8.73
C ALA A 97 8.49 -25.86 -9.91
#